data_AF-A0AA40CG35-F1
#
_entry.id   AF-A0AA40CG35-F1
#
_cell.length_a   1.000
_cell.length_b   1.000
_cell.length_c   1.000
_cell.angle_alpha   90.00
_cell.angle_beta   90.00
_cell.angle_gamma   90.00
#
_symmetry.space_group_name_H-M   'P 1'
#
loop_
_entity.id
_entity.type
_entity.pdbx_description
1 polymer ?
#
loop_
_entity_poly.entity_id
_entity_poly.type
_entity_poly.pdbx_seq_one_letter_code
_entity_poly.pdbx_strand_id
1 'polypeptide(L)'
;MIKSITAVVNPDNRDIAQMLTEDEGGLGIKPKDVEAVIWSHSHFDHVGDPSTFPTTTDLVVGPGVKAASWPGWPSNPEGKVLDADAEGRVVREVRFGDEDGQGGLMIGRFRAMDYFGDGSFYLLDAPGHAVGHMCGLARVTPSSAAGGSSFVFMGADGCHHAGVLRPTEYLPLPGTVGSCPGALLQQLHPHGSAVRPFFSVSPQLFPDHETALETVRKMEEIDASEDILVVIAHDLSLRGQIDFYPKDINGWKKTAVRDKTRWLFCRDFEGGIEGNG
;
A
#
# COMPACT_ATOMS: atom_id res chain seq x y z
N MET A 1 -24.59 -9.22 -8.21
CA MET A 1 -24.02 -7.85 -8.27
C MET A 1 -23.97 -7.34 -6.85
N ILE A 2 -22.78 -7.30 -6.24
CA ILE A 2 -22.60 -6.68 -4.92
C ILE A 2 -22.83 -5.19 -5.18
N LYS A 3 -23.93 -4.65 -4.64
CA LYS A 3 -24.19 -3.21 -4.67
C LYS A 3 -22.99 -2.54 -4.01
N SER A 4 -22.42 -1.52 -4.64
CA SER A 4 -21.36 -0.68 -4.07
C SER A 4 -21.90 -0.03 -2.80
N ILE A 5 -21.69 -0.70 -1.67
CA ILE A 5 -21.91 -0.18 -0.34
C ILE A 5 -20.51 -0.01 0.22
N THR A 6 -20.11 1.21 0.52
CA THR A 6 -18.91 1.45 1.34
C THR A 6 -19.19 0.85 2.71
N ALA A 7 -18.67 -0.35 2.96
CA ALA A 7 -18.74 -0.98 4.27
C ALA A 7 -17.51 -0.53 5.07
N VAL A 8 -17.74 0.14 6.20
CA VAL A 8 -16.70 0.43 7.18
C VAL A 8 -16.34 -0.88 7.88
N VAL A 9 -15.10 -1.37 7.73
CA VAL A 9 -14.65 -2.65 8.32
C VAL A 9 -13.72 -2.43 9.51
N ASN A 10 -13.67 -1.22 10.06
CA ASN A 10 -12.87 -0.97 11.26
C ASN A 10 -13.45 -1.74 12.46
N PRO A 11 -12.62 -2.20 13.42
CA PRO A 11 -13.05 -3.01 14.57
C PRO A 11 -14.15 -2.38 15.42
N ASP A 12 -14.30 -1.07 15.34
CA ASP A 12 -15.26 -0.22 16.04
C ASP A 12 -16.36 0.35 15.11
N ASN A 13 -16.36 -0.05 13.83
CA ASN A 13 -17.29 0.37 12.80
C ASN A 13 -17.30 1.89 12.54
N ARG A 14 -16.21 2.61 12.86
CA ARG A 14 -16.04 4.04 12.58
C ARG A 14 -15.23 4.28 11.31
N ASP A 15 -15.66 5.23 10.49
CA ASP A 15 -14.86 5.69 9.34
C ASP A 15 -13.82 6.73 9.75
N ILE A 16 -12.88 7.05 8.84
CA ILE A 16 -11.80 8.00 9.12
C ILE A 16 -12.34 9.39 9.45
N ALA A 17 -13.39 9.86 8.80
CA ALA A 17 -13.95 11.19 9.05
C ALA A 17 -14.59 11.27 10.46
N GLN A 18 -15.21 10.19 10.92
CA GLN A 18 -15.70 10.05 12.29
C GLN A 18 -14.54 10.07 13.30
N MET A 19 -13.48 9.29 13.08
CA MET A 19 -12.30 9.28 13.97
C MET A 19 -11.66 10.68 14.12
N LEU A 20 -11.60 11.45 13.04
CA LEU A 20 -11.12 12.83 13.04
C LEU A 20 -12.09 13.79 13.75
N THR A 21 -13.39 13.63 13.52
CA THR A 21 -14.42 14.48 14.15
C THR A 21 -14.49 14.30 15.66
N GLU A 22 -14.34 13.06 16.12
CA GLU A 22 -14.31 12.69 17.54
C GLU A 22 -12.96 13.02 18.21
N ASP A 23 -11.97 13.49 17.44
CA ASP A 23 -10.62 13.78 17.91
C ASP A 23 -10.02 12.62 18.72
N GLU A 24 -10.13 11.40 18.18
CA GLU A 24 -9.66 10.18 18.86
C GLU A 24 -8.18 10.26 19.28
N GLY A 25 -7.39 11.07 18.56
CA GLY A 25 -5.99 11.32 18.87
C GLY A 25 -5.70 12.46 19.83
N GLY A 26 -6.67 13.30 20.16
CA GLY A 26 -6.39 14.58 20.82
C GLY A 26 -5.45 15.47 19.99
N LEU A 27 -5.36 15.23 18.67
CA LEU A 27 -4.47 15.94 17.76
C LEU A 27 -5.12 17.20 17.21
N GLY A 28 -6.45 17.37 17.41
CA GLY A 28 -7.20 18.51 16.94
C GLY A 28 -7.37 18.58 15.42
N ILE A 29 -7.09 17.50 14.70
CA ILE A 29 -7.24 17.38 13.24
C ILE A 29 -8.68 17.02 12.92
N LYS A 30 -9.37 17.87 12.15
CA LYS A 30 -10.75 17.67 11.72
C LYS A 30 -10.81 17.30 10.24
N PRO A 31 -11.91 16.72 9.73
CA PRO A 31 -12.05 16.41 8.30
C PRO A 31 -11.77 17.61 7.38
N LYS A 32 -12.13 18.83 7.80
CA LYS A 32 -11.87 20.07 7.05
C LYS A 32 -10.40 20.47 6.95
N ASP A 33 -9.55 19.90 7.79
CA ASP A 33 -8.11 20.17 7.79
C ASP A 33 -7.36 19.21 6.84
N VAL A 34 -8.06 18.22 6.28
CA VAL A 34 -7.53 17.29 5.27
C VAL A 34 -7.59 17.93 3.89
N GLU A 35 -6.42 18.19 3.31
CA GLU A 35 -6.26 18.77 1.96
C GLU A 35 -6.70 17.80 0.87
N ALA A 36 -6.35 16.52 0.98
CA ALA A 36 -6.64 15.53 -0.04
C ALA A 36 -6.88 14.13 0.53
N VAL A 37 -7.74 13.37 -0.15
CA VAL A 37 -7.85 11.92 -0.07
C VAL A 37 -7.19 11.34 -1.31
N ILE A 38 -6.25 10.41 -1.13
CA ILE A 38 -5.51 9.79 -2.24
C ILE A 38 -5.97 8.35 -2.38
N TRP A 39 -6.58 8.02 -3.53
CA TRP A 39 -6.87 6.63 -3.85
C TRP A 39 -5.63 5.97 -4.45
N SER A 40 -5.19 4.88 -3.82
CA SER A 40 -4.19 4.00 -4.43
C SER A 40 -4.71 3.43 -5.75
N HIS A 41 -6.00 3.08 -5.80
CA HIS A 41 -6.77 2.69 -6.98
C HIS A 41 -8.27 2.66 -6.65
N SER A 42 -9.12 2.45 -7.66
CA SER A 42 -10.58 2.58 -7.54
C SER A 42 -11.32 1.24 -7.29
N HIS A 43 -10.75 0.31 -6.52
CA HIS A 43 -11.50 -0.86 -6.05
C HIS A 43 -12.29 -0.54 -4.77
N PHE A 44 -13.37 -1.28 -4.55
CA PHE A 44 -14.39 -0.98 -3.54
C PHE A 44 -13.84 -0.87 -2.10
N ASP A 45 -12.76 -1.58 -1.79
CA ASP A 45 -12.09 -1.61 -0.50
C ASP A 45 -11.02 -0.51 -0.32
N HIS A 46 -10.77 0.31 -1.34
CA HIS A 46 -9.75 1.38 -1.33
C HIS A 46 -10.32 2.78 -1.56
N VAL A 47 -11.59 2.89 -1.94
CA VAL A 47 -12.23 4.19 -2.26
C VAL A 47 -12.82 4.88 -1.03
N GLY A 48 -13.22 4.12 -0.01
CA GLY A 48 -13.87 4.66 1.19
C GLY A 48 -15.15 5.43 0.85
N ASP A 49 -15.41 6.50 1.61
CA ASP A 49 -16.49 7.45 1.33
C ASP A 49 -15.95 8.89 1.40
N PRO A 50 -15.47 9.43 0.27
CA PRO A 50 -15.01 10.81 0.20
C PRO A 50 -16.10 11.83 0.55
N SER A 51 -17.40 11.51 0.44
CA SER A 51 -18.50 12.44 0.76
C SER A 51 -18.55 12.83 2.23
N THR A 52 -17.88 12.07 3.10
CA THR A 52 -17.70 12.40 4.52
C THR A 52 -16.73 13.55 4.78
N PHE A 53 -15.94 13.94 3.78
CA PHE A 53 -15.04 15.11 3.82
C PHE A 53 -15.68 16.31 3.11
N PRO A 54 -15.36 17.56 3.50
CA PRO A 54 -15.80 18.74 2.78
C PRO A 54 -15.37 18.71 1.31
N THR A 55 -16.13 19.36 0.43
CA THR A 55 -15.80 19.43 -1.01
C THR A 55 -14.50 20.19 -1.32
N THR A 56 -13.92 20.87 -0.32
CA THR A 56 -12.58 21.47 -0.39
C THR A 56 -11.45 20.44 -0.25
N THR A 57 -11.75 19.21 0.13
CA THR A 57 -10.79 18.10 0.14
C THR A 57 -10.71 17.51 -1.25
N ASP A 58 -9.55 17.61 -1.87
CA ASP A 58 -9.28 17.09 -3.21
C ASP A 58 -9.33 15.55 -3.20
N LEU A 59 -9.77 14.97 -4.31
CA LEU A 59 -9.61 13.55 -4.57
C LEU A 59 -8.45 13.35 -5.56
N VAL A 60 -7.36 12.77 -5.09
CA VAL A 60 -6.17 12.51 -5.90
C VAL A 60 -6.17 11.06 -6.35
N VAL A 61 -6.02 10.85 -7.66
CA VAL A 61 -6.09 9.53 -8.30
C VAL A 61 -4.97 9.35 -9.31
N GLY A 62 -4.61 8.10 -9.61
CA GLY A 62 -3.58 7.82 -10.61
C GLY A 62 -4.06 7.99 -12.05
N PRO A 63 -3.12 7.94 -13.02
CA PRO A 63 -3.41 8.14 -14.44
C PRO A 63 -4.55 7.26 -14.96
N GLY A 64 -5.48 7.87 -15.70
CA GLY A 64 -6.62 7.20 -16.34
C GLY A 64 -7.80 6.88 -15.41
N VAL A 65 -7.68 7.02 -14.09
CA VAL A 65 -8.77 6.69 -13.14
C VAL A 65 -10.00 7.54 -13.41
N LYS A 66 -9.84 8.85 -13.69
CA LYS A 66 -11.00 9.73 -13.89
C LYS A 66 -11.88 9.25 -15.05
N ALA A 67 -11.25 8.86 -16.15
CA ALA A 67 -11.93 8.36 -17.34
C ALA A 67 -12.50 6.95 -17.16
N ALA A 68 -11.85 6.11 -16.34
CA ALA A 68 -12.29 4.74 -16.07
C ALA A 68 -13.42 4.65 -15.03
N SER A 69 -13.51 5.62 -14.13
CA SER A 69 -14.40 5.58 -12.97
C SER A 69 -15.69 6.36 -13.15
N TRP A 70 -15.68 7.52 -13.82
CA TRP A 70 -16.88 8.37 -13.96
C TRP A 70 -17.42 8.46 -15.40
N PRO A 71 -18.76 8.57 -15.59
CA PRO A 71 -19.81 8.67 -14.57
C PRO A 71 -19.94 7.40 -13.71
N GLY A 72 -20.10 7.60 -12.40
CA GLY A 72 -20.27 6.54 -11.41
C GLY A 72 -21.74 6.23 -11.20
N TRP A 73 -22.06 5.44 -10.18
CA TRP A 73 -23.45 5.20 -9.78
C TRP A 73 -24.01 6.45 -9.05
N PRO A 74 -25.26 6.87 -9.28
CA PRO A 74 -26.29 6.19 -10.09
C PRO A 74 -26.33 6.59 -11.57
N SER A 75 -25.56 7.57 -12.04
CA SER A 75 -25.59 8.00 -13.45
C SER A 75 -25.23 6.87 -14.42
N ASN A 76 -24.35 5.97 -13.99
CA ASN A 76 -24.02 4.72 -14.64
C ASN A 76 -24.46 3.54 -13.75
N PRO A 77 -25.47 2.74 -14.15
CA PRO A 77 -25.92 1.57 -13.38
C PRO A 77 -24.86 0.49 -13.17
N GLU A 78 -23.85 0.42 -14.05
CA GLU A 78 -22.70 -0.49 -13.96
C GLU A 78 -21.45 0.20 -13.36
N GLY A 79 -21.61 1.42 -12.82
CA GLY A 79 -20.55 2.18 -12.19
C GLY A 79 -19.98 1.45 -10.98
N LYS A 80 -18.63 1.40 -10.90
CA LYS A 80 -17.90 0.75 -9.79
C LYS A 80 -17.59 1.69 -8.62
N VAL A 81 -17.70 3.00 -8.87
CA VAL A 81 -17.60 4.08 -7.89
C VAL A 81 -18.90 4.88 -7.88
N LEU A 82 -19.03 5.84 -6.96
CA LEU A 82 -20.20 6.71 -6.86
C LEU A 82 -19.95 8.05 -7.54
N ASP A 83 -20.99 8.66 -8.12
CA ASP A 83 -20.93 10.06 -8.56
C ASP A 83 -20.60 10.99 -7.38
N ALA A 84 -21.12 10.66 -6.20
CA ALA A 84 -20.90 11.38 -4.95
C ALA A 84 -19.42 11.43 -4.52
N ASP A 85 -18.60 10.46 -4.96
CA ASP A 85 -17.17 10.42 -4.66
C ASP A 85 -16.42 11.61 -5.28
N ALA A 86 -16.92 12.13 -6.42
CA ALA A 86 -16.35 13.26 -7.15
C ALA A 86 -17.20 14.53 -7.10
N GLU A 87 -18.43 14.45 -6.58
CA GLU A 87 -19.37 15.57 -6.61
C GLU A 87 -18.84 16.78 -5.82
N GLY A 88 -18.84 17.94 -6.48
CA GLY A 88 -18.49 19.22 -5.88
C GLY A 88 -17.01 19.44 -5.55
N ARG A 89 -16.14 18.45 -5.74
CA ARG A 89 -14.70 18.52 -5.41
C ARG A 89 -13.81 18.44 -6.65
N VAL A 90 -12.53 18.78 -6.47
CA VAL A 90 -11.53 18.59 -7.52
C VAL A 90 -11.08 17.13 -7.52
N VAL A 91 -11.18 16.48 -8.69
CA VAL A 91 -10.54 15.17 -8.94
C VAL A 91 -9.24 15.42 -9.70
N ARG A 92 -8.11 15.31 -9.00
CA ARG A 92 -6.75 15.53 -9.51
C ARG A 92 -6.13 14.22 -9.96
N GLU A 93 -5.91 14.10 -11.26
CA GLU A 93 -5.19 12.96 -11.83
C GLU A 93 -3.68 13.24 -11.82
N VAL A 94 -2.91 12.33 -11.21
CA VAL A 94 -1.46 12.44 -11.06
C VAL A 94 -0.77 12.27 -12.42
N ARG A 95 0.31 13.04 -12.65
CA ARG A 95 1.19 12.90 -13.81
C ARG A 95 2.62 12.65 -13.35
N PHE A 96 3.26 11.63 -13.91
CA PHE A 96 4.59 11.18 -13.49
C PHE A 96 5.75 11.68 -14.38
N GLY A 97 5.63 12.89 -14.95
CA GLY A 97 6.77 13.67 -15.48
C GLY A 97 7.41 13.24 -16.80
N ASP A 98 7.08 12.07 -17.35
CA ASP A 98 7.67 11.60 -18.61
C ASP A 98 6.93 12.07 -19.88
N GLU A 99 5.76 12.68 -19.75
CA GLU A 99 4.91 13.08 -20.90
C GLU A 99 5.54 14.20 -21.75
N ASP A 100 6.39 15.03 -21.15
CA ASP A 100 7.00 16.21 -21.79
C ASP A 100 8.49 16.03 -22.15
N GLY A 101 9.02 14.81 -22.03
CA GLY A 101 10.39 14.46 -22.45
C GLY A 101 11.53 15.06 -21.61
N GLN A 102 11.24 15.58 -20.41
CA GLN A 102 12.25 16.19 -19.52
C GLN A 102 12.86 15.22 -18.48
N GLY A 103 12.48 13.95 -18.51
CA GLY A 103 12.91 12.94 -17.54
C GLY A 103 12.22 13.16 -16.19
N GLY A 104 11.24 12.32 -15.87
CA GLY A 104 10.53 12.37 -14.59
C GLY A 104 11.43 12.02 -13.40
N LEU A 105 10.98 12.39 -12.20
CA LEU A 105 11.59 11.92 -10.96
C LEU A 105 11.46 10.39 -10.88
N MET A 106 12.56 9.71 -10.55
CA MET A 106 12.59 8.26 -10.36
C MET A 106 13.01 7.93 -8.93
N ILE A 107 12.29 7.01 -8.28
CA ILE A 107 12.69 6.40 -7.01
C ILE A 107 12.83 4.90 -7.24
N GLY A 108 14.08 4.42 -7.19
CA GLY A 108 14.40 3.10 -7.73
C GLY A 108 13.98 3.04 -9.19
N ARG A 109 13.13 2.07 -9.53
CA ARG A 109 12.56 1.88 -10.87
C ARG A 109 11.11 2.40 -11.01
N PHE A 110 10.60 3.10 -10.00
CA PHE A 110 9.30 3.77 -10.05
C PHE A 110 9.43 5.18 -10.60
N ARG A 111 8.54 5.55 -11.52
CA ARG A 111 8.27 6.96 -11.78
C ARG A 111 7.58 7.54 -10.56
N ALA A 112 7.99 8.73 -10.14
CA ALA A 112 7.59 9.30 -8.87
C ALA A 112 7.14 10.76 -9.04
N MET A 113 6.24 11.18 -8.15
CA MET A 113 5.85 12.57 -7.98
C MET A 113 6.01 12.92 -6.50
N ASP A 114 6.83 13.92 -6.19
CA ASP A 114 6.86 14.53 -4.87
C ASP A 114 5.57 15.33 -4.66
N TYR A 115 4.69 14.83 -3.80
CA TYR A 115 3.35 15.36 -3.65
C TYR A 115 3.36 16.75 -3.01
N PHE A 116 4.21 16.94 -1.98
CA PHE A 116 4.33 18.20 -1.25
C PHE A 116 5.45 19.10 -1.79
N GLY A 117 6.38 18.57 -2.60
CA GLY A 117 7.51 19.31 -3.14
C GLY A 117 8.65 19.55 -2.14
N ASP A 118 8.58 18.92 -0.97
CA ASP A 118 9.59 18.99 0.11
C ASP A 118 10.29 17.63 0.37
N GLY A 119 9.96 16.64 -0.44
CA GLY A 119 10.44 15.27 -0.37
C GLY A 119 9.93 14.44 0.80
N SER A 120 8.89 14.89 1.50
CA SER A 120 8.30 14.17 2.64
C SER A 120 7.37 13.03 2.21
N PHE A 121 6.71 13.14 1.06
CA PHE A 121 5.80 12.13 0.56
C PHE A 121 5.79 12.06 -0.97
N TYR A 122 5.98 10.86 -1.50
CA TYR A 122 5.99 10.59 -2.93
C TYR A 122 4.85 9.65 -3.31
N LEU A 123 4.21 9.93 -4.43
CA LEU A 123 3.38 8.96 -5.15
C LEU A 123 4.26 8.25 -6.18
N LEU A 124 4.03 6.96 -6.36
CA LEU A 124 4.81 6.08 -7.22
C LEU A 124 3.89 5.37 -8.22
N ASP A 125 4.24 5.42 -9.49
CA ASP A 125 3.51 4.77 -10.57
C ASP A 125 3.68 3.24 -10.53
N ALA A 126 2.61 2.53 -10.16
CA ALA A 126 2.64 1.10 -9.88
C ALA A 126 1.54 0.34 -10.66
N PRO A 127 1.53 0.39 -12.00
CA PRO A 127 0.46 -0.18 -12.81
C PRO A 127 0.42 -1.73 -12.74
N GLY A 128 -0.71 -2.30 -13.17
CA GLY A 128 -0.89 -3.75 -13.32
C GLY A 128 -2.15 -4.29 -12.63
N HIS A 129 -2.32 -3.95 -11.34
CA HIS A 129 -3.50 -4.35 -10.54
C HIS A 129 -4.78 -3.67 -10.99
N ALA A 130 -4.72 -2.36 -11.20
CA ALA A 130 -5.85 -1.54 -11.62
C ALA A 130 -5.35 -0.34 -12.45
N VAL A 131 -6.27 0.26 -13.21
CA VAL A 131 -5.99 1.54 -13.91
C VAL A 131 -5.57 2.58 -12.89
N GLY A 132 -4.42 3.22 -13.15
CA GLY A 132 -3.85 4.24 -12.28
C GLY A 132 -3.50 3.75 -10.87
N HIS A 133 -3.19 2.45 -10.68
CA HIS A 133 -2.70 1.97 -9.39
C HIS A 133 -1.39 2.66 -9.01
N MET A 134 -1.33 3.18 -7.78
CA MET A 134 -0.19 3.89 -7.23
C MET A 134 0.21 3.34 -5.86
N CYS A 135 1.51 3.41 -5.57
CA CYS A 135 2.06 3.22 -4.23
C CYS A 135 2.43 4.59 -3.62
N GLY A 136 2.52 4.64 -2.29
CA GLY A 136 3.02 5.80 -1.55
C GLY A 136 4.38 5.54 -0.93
N LEU A 137 5.22 6.56 -0.80
CA LEU A 137 6.47 6.50 -0.04
C LEU A 137 6.59 7.73 0.86
N ALA A 138 6.45 7.53 2.17
CA ALA A 138 6.55 8.59 3.16
C ALA A 138 7.93 8.57 3.83
N ARG A 139 8.61 9.70 3.86
CA ARG A 139 9.81 9.90 4.69
C ARG A 139 9.34 10.17 6.12
N VAL A 140 9.70 9.27 7.04
CA VAL A 140 9.21 9.33 8.42
C VAL A 140 10.25 9.79 9.43
N THR A 141 11.49 10.00 9.00
CA THR A 141 12.52 10.66 9.82
C THR A 141 13.27 11.76 9.04
N PRO A 142 13.74 12.82 9.72
CA PRO A 142 14.46 13.91 9.07
C PRO A 142 15.73 13.44 8.36
N SER A 143 16.15 14.15 7.32
CA SER A 143 17.43 13.89 6.61
C SER A 143 18.65 14.04 7.51
N SER A 144 18.53 14.81 8.60
CA SER A 144 19.58 14.99 9.60
C SER A 144 19.62 13.89 10.67
N ALA A 145 18.79 12.85 10.58
CA ALA A 145 18.82 11.75 11.53
C ALA A 145 20.18 11.01 11.45
N ALA A 146 20.73 10.63 12.60
CA ALA A 146 22.09 10.05 12.70
C ALA A 146 22.29 8.73 11.93
N GLY A 147 21.19 8.06 11.54
CA GLY A 147 21.20 6.83 10.74
C GLY A 147 20.60 7.00 9.34
N GLY A 148 20.57 8.23 8.82
CA GLY A 148 19.88 8.59 7.59
C GLY A 148 18.35 8.66 7.75
N SER A 149 17.68 9.11 6.70
CA SER A 149 16.22 9.05 6.63
C SER A 149 15.72 7.63 6.52
N SER A 150 14.60 7.36 7.17
CA SER A 150 13.83 6.13 7.05
C SER A 150 12.48 6.44 6.44
N PHE A 151 11.93 5.46 5.74
CA PHE A 151 10.71 5.60 4.97
C PHE A 151 9.72 4.48 5.27
N VAL A 152 8.45 4.74 4.96
CA VAL A 152 7.39 3.74 4.90
C VAL A 152 6.89 3.71 3.46
N PHE A 153 7.00 2.56 2.81
CA PHE A 153 6.42 2.29 1.50
C PHE A 153 5.05 1.65 1.68
N MET A 154 4.01 2.33 1.19
CA MET A 154 2.63 1.89 1.19
C MET A 154 2.31 1.30 -0.18
N GLY A 155 2.37 -0.03 -0.28
CA GLY A 155 2.27 -0.77 -1.54
C GLY A 155 0.85 -1.01 -2.05
N ALA A 156 -0.17 -0.64 -1.26
CA ALA A 156 -1.58 -0.92 -1.55
C ALA A 156 -1.78 -2.36 -2.03
N ASP A 157 -2.33 -2.53 -3.23
CA ASP A 157 -2.59 -3.83 -3.86
C ASP A 157 -1.55 -4.19 -4.93
N GLY A 158 -0.35 -3.61 -4.88
CA GLY A 158 0.78 -4.07 -5.70
C GLY A 158 1.07 -5.57 -5.51
N CYS A 159 0.75 -6.09 -4.32
CA CYS A 159 0.50 -7.49 -4.06
C CYS A 159 -0.41 -7.66 -2.82
N HIS A 160 -1.09 -8.80 -2.70
CA HIS A 160 -1.99 -9.08 -1.56
C HIS A 160 -1.36 -9.92 -0.44
N HIS A 161 -0.10 -10.35 -0.61
CA HIS A 161 0.56 -11.21 0.36
C HIS A 161 2.09 -10.99 0.37
N ALA A 162 2.70 -10.89 1.55
CA ALA A 162 4.15 -10.62 1.67
C ALA A 162 5.03 -11.71 1.05
N GLY A 163 4.55 -12.95 0.99
CA GLY A 163 5.19 -14.05 0.27
C GLY A 163 5.28 -13.87 -1.26
N VAL A 164 4.66 -12.85 -1.84
CA VAL A 164 4.89 -12.42 -3.24
C VAL A 164 6.18 -11.60 -3.36
N LEU A 165 6.63 -10.95 -2.28
CA LEU A 165 7.83 -10.11 -2.25
C LEU A 165 9.05 -10.81 -1.65
N ARG A 166 8.86 -11.97 -0.99
CA ARG A 166 9.89 -12.59 -0.14
C ARG A 166 9.82 -14.12 -0.19
N PRO A 167 10.97 -14.82 -0.12
CA PRO A 167 12.33 -14.29 -0.16
C PRO A 167 12.77 -13.87 -1.58
N THR A 168 13.89 -13.15 -1.70
CA THR A 168 14.49 -12.75 -2.99
C THR A 168 16.01 -12.92 -2.96
N GLU A 169 16.71 -12.66 -4.07
CA GLU A 169 18.18 -12.65 -4.09
C GLU A 169 18.78 -11.53 -3.21
N TYR A 170 18.05 -10.42 -3.08
CA TYR A 170 18.44 -9.28 -2.25
C TYR A 170 18.09 -9.50 -0.77
N LEU A 171 17.04 -10.29 -0.51
CA LEU A 171 16.55 -10.63 0.83
C LEU A 171 16.26 -12.13 0.94
N PRO A 172 17.31 -12.97 1.09
CA PRO A 172 17.14 -14.41 1.20
C PRO A 172 16.40 -14.83 2.47
N LEU A 173 15.83 -16.04 2.44
CA LEU A 173 15.22 -16.67 3.61
C LEU A 173 16.27 -16.80 4.73
N PRO A 174 15.98 -16.33 5.96
CA PRO A 174 16.94 -16.38 7.05
C PRO A 174 17.10 -17.81 7.57
N GLY A 175 18.21 -18.07 8.28
CA GLY A 175 18.46 -19.39 8.87
C GLY A 175 17.38 -19.84 9.87
N THR A 176 16.68 -18.88 10.49
CA THR A 176 15.54 -19.13 11.40
C THR A 176 14.53 -17.99 11.27
N VAL A 177 13.23 -18.32 11.25
CA VAL A 177 12.12 -17.38 11.37
C VAL A 177 11.37 -17.67 12.66
N GLY A 178 11.48 -16.81 13.67
CA GLY A 178 10.94 -17.09 15.00
C GLY A 178 11.59 -18.34 15.61
N SER A 179 10.79 -19.37 15.88
CA SER A 179 11.27 -20.70 16.32
C SER A 179 11.43 -21.69 15.15
N CYS A 180 10.93 -21.37 13.95
CA CYS A 180 10.96 -22.26 12.80
C CYS A 180 12.31 -22.20 12.07
N PRO A 181 13.01 -23.33 11.86
CA PRO A 181 14.21 -23.35 11.03
C PRO A 181 13.91 -22.92 9.59
N GLY A 182 14.73 -22.05 9.02
CA GLY A 182 14.60 -21.60 7.64
C GLY A 182 14.70 -22.74 6.62
N ALA A 183 15.49 -23.78 6.93
CA ALA A 183 15.58 -24.98 6.11
C ALA A 183 14.23 -25.71 5.95
N LEU A 184 13.36 -25.66 6.96
CA LEU A 184 12.04 -26.27 6.90
C LEU A 184 11.08 -25.44 6.04
N LEU A 185 11.11 -24.11 6.18
CA LEU A 185 10.37 -23.19 5.31
C LEU A 185 10.83 -23.34 3.84
N GLN A 186 12.11 -23.56 3.61
CA GLN A 186 12.63 -23.85 2.26
C GLN A 186 12.09 -25.17 1.70
N GLN A 187 11.87 -26.19 2.53
CA GLN A 187 11.25 -27.45 2.06
C GLN A 187 9.77 -27.26 1.70
N LEU A 188 9.05 -26.38 2.41
CA LEU A 188 7.66 -26.02 2.10
C LEU A 188 7.54 -25.08 0.90
N HIS A 189 8.63 -24.40 0.52
CA HIS A 189 8.65 -23.51 -0.63
C HIS A 189 8.35 -24.28 -1.93
N PRO A 190 7.44 -23.81 -2.81
CA PRO A 190 7.03 -24.55 -4.02
C PRO A 190 8.16 -24.98 -4.95
N HIS A 191 9.28 -24.25 -4.91
CA HIS A 191 10.49 -24.50 -5.69
C HIS A 191 11.73 -24.86 -4.85
N GLY A 192 11.60 -25.08 -3.54
CA GLY A 192 12.76 -25.35 -2.69
C GLY A 192 13.78 -24.20 -2.63
N SER A 193 13.35 -22.95 -2.88
CA SER A 193 14.23 -21.80 -3.07
C SER A 193 14.33 -20.98 -1.78
N ALA A 194 15.54 -20.52 -1.47
CA ALA A 194 15.78 -19.54 -0.40
C ALA A 194 15.83 -18.09 -0.93
N VAL A 195 15.72 -17.88 -2.24
CA VAL A 195 15.97 -16.59 -2.91
C VAL A 195 14.91 -16.26 -3.97
N ARG A 196 13.74 -16.90 -3.92
CA ARG A 196 12.61 -16.62 -4.80
C ARG A 196 11.33 -16.54 -3.98
N PRO A 197 10.35 -15.68 -4.34
CA PRO A 197 9.12 -15.57 -3.58
C PRO A 197 8.32 -16.87 -3.52
N PHE A 198 7.59 -17.06 -2.42
CA PHE A 198 6.67 -18.19 -2.24
C PHE A 198 5.51 -18.16 -3.23
N PHE A 199 5.07 -16.96 -3.61
CA PHE A 199 3.88 -16.74 -4.42
C PHE A 199 4.14 -15.81 -5.59
N SER A 200 3.21 -15.82 -6.54
CA SER A 200 3.12 -14.83 -7.61
C SER A 200 1.72 -14.23 -7.61
N VAL A 201 1.59 -13.02 -8.15
CA VAL A 201 0.28 -12.36 -8.29
C VAL A 201 -0.63 -13.15 -9.22
N SER A 202 -1.92 -13.19 -8.90
CA SER A 202 -2.94 -13.92 -9.67
C SER A 202 -3.35 -13.14 -10.92
N PRO A 203 -3.42 -13.76 -12.11
CA PRO A 203 -3.89 -13.07 -13.32
C PRO A 203 -5.38 -12.71 -13.27
N GLN A 204 -6.16 -13.23 -12.31
CA GLN A 204 -7.56 -12.87 -12.12
C GLN A 204 -7.72 -11.54 -11.37
N LEU A 205 -6.82 -11.25 -10.44
CA LEU A 205 -6.82 -10.00 -9.67
C LEU A 205 -5.96 -8.92 -10.33
N PHE A 206 -5.02 -9.30 -11.18
CA PHE A 206 -4.11 -8.41 -11.89
C PHE A 206 -4.35 -8.52 -13.41
N PRO A 207 -5.30 -7.75 -13.96
CA PRO A 207 -5.73 -7.87 -15.36
C PRO A 207 -4.63 -7.52 -16.36
N ASP A 208 -3.71 -6.62 -16.02
CA ASP A 208 -2.46 -6.40 -16.76
C ASP A 208 -1.31 -7.10 -16.03
N HIS A 209 -1.28 -8.43 -16.19
CA HIS A 209 -0.46 -9.32 -15.38
C HIS A 209 1.05 -9.13 -15.57
N GLU A 210 1.51 -8.92 -16.80
CA GLU A 210 2.94 -8.70 -17.08
C GLU A 210 3.43 -7.39 -16.46
N THR A 211 2.65 -6.32 -16.59
CA THR A 211 2.96 -5.03 -15.95
C THR A 211 2.90 -5.15 -14.42
N ALA A 212 1.96 -5.93 -13.88
CA ALA A 212 1.89 -6.20 -12.44
C ALA A 212 3.12 -6.95 -11.92
N LEU A 213 3.58 -7.99 -12.63
CA LEU A 213 4.82 -8.70 -12.30
C LEU A 213 6.02 -7.76 -12.31
N GLU A 214 6.04 -6.80 -13.23
CA GLU A 214 7.09 -5.79 -13.27
C GLU A 214 7.01 -4.84 -12.06
N THR A 215 5.82 -4.39 -11.68
CA THR A 215 5.61 -3.62 -10.44
C THR A 215 6.07 -4.39 -9.21
N VAL A 216 5.77 -5.69 -9.11
CA VAL A 216 6.24 -6.56 -8.02
C VAL A 216 7.77 -6.60 -7.97
N ARG A 217 8.47 -6.77 -9.09
CA ARG A 217 9.95 -6.75 -9.12
C ARG A 217 10.52 -5.42 -8.63
N LYS A 218 9.87 -4.30 -8.93
CA LYS A 218 10.29 -3.00 -8.39
C LYS A 218 10.06 -2.93 -6.87
N MET A 219 8.96 -3.50 -6.37
CA MET A 219 8.69 -3.58 -4.94
C MET A 219 9.68 -4.49 -4.20
N GLU A 220 10.13 -5.59 -4.79
CA GLU A 220 11.16 -6.48 -4.22
C GLU A 220 12.47 -5.73 -3.92
N GLU A 221 12.90 -4.84 -4.82
CA GLU A 221 14.08 -3.98 -4.62
C GLU A 221 13.89 -2.98 -3.46
N ILE A 222 12.70 -2.38 -3.37
CA ILE A 222 12.35 -1.47 -2.27
C ILE A 222 12.32 -2.22 -0.94
N ASP A 223 11.75 -3.43 -0.93
CA ASP A 223 11.60 -4.25 0.26
C ASP A 223 12.93 -4.73 0.86
N ALA A 224 13.92 -4.93 0.01
CA ALA A 224 15.28 -5.27 0.41
C ALA A 224 16.02 -4.11 1.09
N SER A 225 15.53 -2.87 0.96
CA SER A 225 16.19 -1.70 1.55
C SER A 225 16.15 -1.72 3.07
N GLU A 226 17.29 -1.40 3.67
CA GLU A 226 17.43 -1.34 5.14
C GLU A 226 16.82 -0.05 5.74
N ASP A 227 16.42 0.89 4.89
CA ASP A 227 15.86 2.19 5.27
C ASP A 227 14.35 2.31 5.01
N ILE A 228 13.71 1.25 4.52
CA ILE A 228 12.30 1.26 4.13
C ILE A 228 11.54 0.14 4.86
N LEU A 229 10.41 0.51 5.46
CA LEU A 229 9.40 -0.44 5.92
C LEU A 229 8.31 -0.56 4.85
N VAL A 230 8.14 -1.74 4.26
CA VAL A 230 7.07 -2.02 3.30
C VAL A 230 5.81 -2.47 4.04
N VAL A 231 4.69 -1.82 3.74
CA VAL A 231 3.34 -2.13 4.21
C VAL A 231 2.43 -2.27 2.99
N ILE A 232 1.81 -3.42 2.80
CA ILE A 232 0.80 -3.66 1.75
C ILE A 232 -0.59 -3.72 2.40
N ALA A 233 -1.64 -3.38 1.63
CA ALA A 233 -2.98 -3.14 2.20
C ALA A 233 -3.57 -4.36 2.92
N HIS A 234 -3.32 -5.55 2.38
CA HIS A 234 -3.91 -6.80 2.86
C HIS A 234 -2.94 -7.70 3.63
N ASP A 235 -1.84 -7.15 4.16
CA ASP A 235 -0.93 -7.91 5.03
C ASP A 235 -1.49 -8.02 6.45
N LEU A 236 -2.26 -9.09 6.67
CA LEU A 236 -2.82 -9.41 7.98
C LEU A 236 -1.75 -9.70 9.04
N SER A 237 -0.51 -10.06 8.64
CA SER A 237 0.56 -10.37 9.57
C SER A 237 1.04 -9.14 10.36
N LEU A 238 0.77 -7.93 9.87
CA LEU A 238 1.08 -6.67 10.56
C LEU A 238 0.04 -6.27 11.61
N ARG A 239 -1.14 -6.90 11.61
CA ARG A 239 -2.22 -6.55 12.54
C ARG A 239 -1.78 -6.78 13.98
N GLY A 240 -1.86 -5.74 14.80
CA GLY A 240 -1.40 -5.76 16.19
C GLY A 240 0.13 -5.75 16.37
N GLN A 241 0.90 -5.63 15.28
CA GLN A 241 2.36 -5.52 15.32
C GLN A 241 2.86 -4.10 15.06
N ILE A 242 2.00 -3.25 14.49
CA ILE A 242 2.26 -1.83 14.25
C ILE A 242 1.25 -0.97 14.99
N ASP A 243 1.67 0.23 15.34
CA ASP A 243 0.77 1.25 15.87
C ASP A 243 -0.16 1.76 14.77
N PHE A 244 -1.41 2.07 15.14
CA PHE A 244 -2.42 2.68 14.26
C PHE A 244 -2.69 4.10 14.74
N TYR A 245 -3.26 4.93 13.85
CA TYR A 245 -3.76 6.25 14.23
C TYR A 245 -4.59 6.14 15.53
N PRO A 246 -4.34 7.02 16.52
CA PRO A 246 -3.60 8.28 16.43
C PRO A 246 -2.09 8.21 16.67
N LYS A 247 -1.54 7.02 16.92
CA LYS A 247 -0.10 6.85 17.11
C LYS A 247 0.62 6.81 15.76
N ASP A 248 1.84 7.33 15.73
CA ASP A 248 2.69 7.25 14.55
C ASP A 248 3.54 5.97 14.54
N ILE A 249 4.06 5.65 13.35
CA ILE A 249 5.05 4.58 13.15
C ILE A 249 6.41 5.16 12.73
N ASN A 250 6.66 6.45 12.99
CA ASN A 250 7.84 7.15 12.49
C ASN A 250 9.13 6.58 13.10
N GLY A 251 9.03 6.07 14.32
CA GLY A 251 10.11 5.39 15.03
C GLY A 251 10.36 3.93 14.64
N TRP A 252 9.71 3.39 13.60
CA TRP A 252 9.72 1.95 13.27
C TRP A 252 11.11 1.32 13.23
N LYS A 253 12.11 2.07 12.73
CA LYS A 253 13.49 1.59 12.58
C LYS A 253 14.16 1.44 13.94
N LYS A 254 13.93 2.39 14.85
CA LYS A 254 14.47 2.36 16.22
C LYS A 254 13.80 1.27 17.06
N THR A 255 12.51 1.00 16.83
CA THR A 255 11.74 -0.04 17.53
C THR A 255 11.83 -1.42 16.88
N ALA A 256 12.62 -1.54 15.80
CA ALA A 256 12.85 -2.76 15.03
C ALA A 256 11.54 -3.42 14.54
N VAL A 257 10.53 -2.60 14.19
CA VAL A 257 9.23 -3.10 13.68
C VAL A 257 9.47 -4.01 12.50
N ARG A 258 10.22 -3.52 11.50
CA ARG A 258 10.50 -4.26 10.27
C ARG A 258 11.12 -5.63 10.56
N ASP A 259 12.14 -5.71 11.40
CA ASP A 259 12.83 -6.98 11.67
C ASP A 259 11.91 -7.98 12.40
N LYS A 260 10.99 -7.48 13.24
CA LYS A 260 10.00 -8.30 13.94
C LYS A 260 8.87 -8.75 13.03
N THR A 261 8.55 -8.00 11.98
CA THR A 261 7.35 -8.23 11.15
C THR A 261 7.63 -8.86 9.79
N ARG A 262 8.81 -8.64 9.22
CA ARG A 262 9.17 -8.98 7.82
C ARG A 262 8.89 -10.43 7.41
N TRP A 263 9.01 -11.37 8.35
CA TRP A 263 8.81 -12.81 8.09
C TRP A 263 7.56 -13.38 8.78
N LEU A 264 6.68 -12.55 9.34
CA LEU A 264 5.50 -13.04 10.06
C LEU A 264 4.49 -13.76 9.16
N PHE A 265 4.46 -13.44 7.86
CA PHE A 265 3.65 -14.19 6.88
C PHE A 265 4.04 -15.68 6.80
N CYS A 266 5.26 -16.06 7.22
CA CYS A 266 5.64 -17.48 7.24
C CYS A 266 4.82 -18.31 8.25
N ARG A 267 4.13 -17.66 9.19
CA ARG A 267 3.20 -18.34 10.12
C ARG A 267 2.06 -19.04 9.39
N ASP A 268 1.70 -18.58 8.20
CA ASP A 268 0.65 -19.21 7.39
C ASP A 268 1.05 -20.64 6.94
N PHE A 269 2.34 -20.98 7.02
CA PHE A 269 2.86 -22.31 6.72
C PHE A 269 3.00 -23.22 7.96
N GLU A 270 2.80 -22.73 9.17
CA GLU A 270 2.99 -23.50 10.41
C GLU A 270 2.08 -24.74 10.46
N GLY A 271 0.84 -24.65 9.98
CA GLY A 271 -0.07 -25.80 9.88
C GLY A 271 0.39 -26.89 8.89
N GLY A 272 1.24 -26.55 7.92
CA GLY A 272 1.85 -27.51 6.99
C GLY A 272 3.04 -28.27 7.60
N ILE A 273 3.63 -27.75 8.68
CA ILE A 273 4.75 -28.35 9.40
C ILE A 273 4.26 -29.49 10.31
N GLU A 274 3.14 -29.30 11.01
CA GLU A 274 2.58 -30.30 11.93
C GLU A 274 2.03 -31.54 11.22
N GLY A 275 1.65 -31.43 9.94
CA GLY A 275 1.09 -32.53 9.14
C GLY A 275 2.10 -33.48 8.48
N ASN A 276 3.40 -33.14 8.52
CA ASN A 276 4.50 -33.92 7.94
C ASN A 276 5.48 -34.48 9.00
N GLY A 277 5.12 -34.38 10.28
CA GLY A 277 5.88 -34.92 11.42
C GLY A 277 5.45 -36.32 11.83
#